data_AF-A0A0C1VAX7-F1
#
_entry.id   AF-A0A0C1VAX7-F1
#
_cell.length_a   1.000
_cell.length_b   1.000
_cell.length_c   1.000
_cell.angle_alpha   90.00
_cell.angle_beta   90.00
_cell.angle_gamma   90.00
#
_symmetry.space_group_name_H-M   'P 1'
#
loop_
_entity.id
_entity.type
_entity.pdbx_description
1 polymer ?
#
loop_
_entity_poly.entity_id
_entity_poly.type
_entity_poly.pdbx_seq_one_letter_code
_entity_poly.pdbx_strand_id
1 'polypeptide(L)'
;MSSEAKKYIKETRNQAWGITAFLIVTLVAVIAVSQGFLLPASDKPEIWFQRSGSIIVVVALFLEYLVQKRLEAFSNGEVPPWEAGRLYKAFYQKLAVVCVIYGLLGTMVWGYGDLIYLKFT
;
A
#
# COMPACT_ATOMS: atom_id res chain seq x y z
N MET A 1 9.92 29.18 10.84
CA MET A 1 8.98 28.27 10.15
C MET A 1 7.56 28.66 10.54
N SER A 2 6.71 29.07 9.58
CA SER A 2 5.34 29.54 9.85
C SER A 2 4.47 28.46 10.50
N SER A 3 3.39 28.87 11.20
CA SER A 3 2.39 27.94 11.76
C SER A 3 1.78 27.05 10.68
N GLU A 4 1.57 27.59 9.48
CA GLU A 4 1.06 26.88 8.31
C GLU A 4 2.01 25.79 7.82
N ALA A 5 3.32 26.07 7.74
CA ALA A 5 4.31 25.08 7.33
C ALA A 5 4.37 23.89 8.32
N LYS A 6 4.26 24.17 9.63
CA LYS A 6 4.19 23.12 10.67
C LYS A 6 2.93 22.26 10.52
N LYS A 7 1.77 22.88 10.28
CA LYS A 7 0.50 22.19 10.06
C LYS A 7 0.57 21.29 8.84
N TYR A 8 1.07 21.81 7.72
CA TYR A 8 1.24 21.07 6.48
C TYR A 8 2.15 19.84 6.65
N ILE A 9 3.34 20.02 7.26
CA ILE A 9 4.27 18.91 7.51
C ILE A 9 3.61 17.82 8.36
N LYS A 10 2.85 18.21 9.38
CA LYS A 10 2.14 17.25 10.25
C LYS A 10 1.10 16.46 9.46
N GLU A 11 0.32 17.09 8.58
CA GLU A 11 -0.68 16.43 7.76
C GLU A 11 -0.04 15.46 6.75
N THR A 12 0.96 15.92 6.00
CA THR A 12 1.68 15.11 5.01
C THR A 12 2.33 13.88 5.65
N ARG A 13 2.91 14.06 6.84
CA ARG A 13 3.49 12.98 7.64
C ARG A 13 2.43 11.98 8.11
N ASN A 14 1.32 12.46 8.64
CA ASN A 14 0.25 11.59 9.15
C ASN A 14 -0.34 10.74 8.02
N GLN A 15 -0.55 11.32 6.84
CA GLN A 15 -1.02 10.56 5.69
C GLN A 15 0.01 9.54 5.20
N ALA A 16 1.29 9.91 5.14
CA ALA A 16 2.37 8.98 4.82
C ALA A 16 2.37 7.77 5.76
N TRP A 17 2.30 8.00 7.08
CA TRP A 17 2.20 6.92 8.06
C TRP A 17 0.91 6.11 7.92
N GLY A 18 -0.22 6.75 7.62
CA GLY A 18 -1.49 6.06 7.36
C GLY A 18 -1.38 5.10 6.18
N ILE A 19 -0.79 5.53 5.06
CA ILE A 19 -0.54 4.70 3.87
C ILE A 19 0.39 3.54 4.23
N THR A 20 1.51 3.82 4.89
CA THR A 20 2.48 2.78 5.30
C THR A 20 1.85 1.77 6.25
N ALA A 21 1.08 2.22 7.24
CA ALA A 21 0.37 1.33 8.16
C ALA A 21 -0.65 0.45 7.43
N PHE A 22 -1.40 1.02 6.48
CA PHE A 22 -2.38 0.26 5.70
C PHE A 22 -1.73 -0.82 4.86
N LEU A 23 -0.61 -0.52 4.18
CA LEU A 23 0.21 -1.52 3.46
C LEU A 23 0.64 -2.67 4.36
N ILE A 24 1.15 -2.36 5.56
CA ILE A 24 1.59 -3.37 6.54
C ILE A 24 0.41 -4.23 6.99
N VAL A 25 -0.73 -3.62 7.31
CA VAL A 25 -1.94 -4.34 7.73
C VAL A 25 -2.41 -5.30 6.64
N THR A 26 -2.44 -4.89 5.37
CA THR A 26 -2.77 -5.80 4.27
C THR A 26 -1.76 -6.94 4.13
N LEU A 27 -0.46 -6.68 4.33
CA LEU A 27 0.55 -7.72 4.25
C LEU A 27 0.37 -8.75 5.37
N VAL A 28 0.13 -8.28 6.59
CA VAL A 28 -0.17 -9.14 7.74
C VAL A 28 -1.44 -9.95 7.51
N ALA A 29 -2.48 -9.34 6.93
CA ALA A 29 -3.72 -10.04 6.61
C ALA A 29 -3.51 -11.18 5.61
N VAL A 30 -2.68 -10.97 4.58
CA VAL A 30 -2.37 -12.00 3.58
C VAL A 30 -1.57 -13.16 4.18
N ILE A 31 -0.61 -12.86 5.06
CA ILE A 31 0.12 -13.88 5.81
C ILE A 31 -0.83 -14.65 6.73
N ALA A 32 -1.76 -13.97 7.40
CA ALA A 32 -2.76 -14.65 8.23
C ALA A 32 -3.66 -15.57 7.38
N VAL A 33 -4.12 -15.10 6.21
CA VAL A 33 -4.92 -15.90 5.28
C VAL A 33 -4.15 -17.15 4.81
N SER A 34 -2.84 -17.05 4.56
CA SER A 34 -2.04 -18.23 4.20
C SER A 34 -1.91 -19.26 5.34
N GLN A 35 -2.22 -18.89 6.58
CA GLN A 35 -2.30 -19.79 7.72
C GLN A 35 -3.74 -20.29 7.99
N GLY A 36 -4.68 -20.02 7.07
CA GLY A 36 -6.09 -20.42 7.21
C GLY A 36 -6.94 -19.46 8.06
N PHE A 37 -6.45 -18.27 8.38
CA PHE A 37 -7.26 -17.27 9.08
C PHE A 37 -8.51 -16.90 8.26
N LEU A 38 -9.68 -16.94 8.90
CA LEU A 38 -10.99 -16.72 8.28
C LEU A 38 -11.29 -17.64 7.08
N LEU A 39 -10.67 -18.82 7.00
CA LEU A 39 -10.96 -19.80 5.97
C LEU A 39 -12.44 -20.27 6.07
N PRO A 40 -13.25 -20.12 5.01
CA PRO A 40 -14.60 -20.67 4.99
C PRO A 40 -14.56 -22.20 5.01
N ALA A 41 -15.47 -22.83 5.76
CA ALA A 41 -15.53 -24.30 5.88
C ALA A 41 -15.76 -25.03 4.54
N SER A 42 -16.27 -24.35 3.53
CA SER A 42 -16.53 -24.88 2.19
C SER A 42 -15.36 -24.74 1.22
N ASP A 43 -14.34 -23.96 1.55
CA ASP A 43 -13.24 -23.62 0.64
C ASP A 43 -11.95 -24.35 1.02
N LYS A 44 -11.10 -24.56 0.02
CA LYS A 44 -9.75 -25.06 0.24
C LYS A 44 -8.78 -23.92 0.58
N PRO A 45 -7.79 -24.13 1.46
CA PRO A 45 -6.84 -23.09 1.87
C PRO A 45 -6.13 -22.41 0.69
N GLU A 46 -5.74 -23.17 -0.34
CA GLU A 46 -5.04 -22.65 -1.51
C GLU A 46 -5.89 -21.70 -2.35
N ILE A 47 -7.20 -21.99 -2.47
CA ILE A 47 -8.16 -21.12 -3.16
C ILE A 47 -8.43 -19.86 -2.33
N TRP A 48 -8.48 -19.99 -1.01
CA TRP A 48 -8.68 -18.86 -0.10
C TRP A 48 -7.51 -17.88 -0.15
N PHE A 49 -6.27 -18.39 -0.12
CA PHE A 49 -5.07 -17.60 -0.31
C PHE A 49 -5.04 -16.90 -1.67
N GLN A 50 -5.38 -17.59 -2.75
CA GLN A 50 -5.45 -16.98 -4.08
C GLN A 50 -6.41 -15.78 -4.12
N ARG A 51 -7.61 -15.91 -3.54
CA ARG A 51 -8.60 -14.81 -3.55
C ARG A 51 -8.13 -13.57 -2.79
N SER A 52 -7.31 -13.74 -1.75
CA SER A 52 -6.74 -12.62 -1.00
C SER A 52 -5.89 -11.68 -1.86
N GLY A 53 -5.31 -12.17 -2.96
CA GLY A 53 -4.57 -11.35 -3.91
C GLY A 53 -5.39 -10.21 -4.50
N SER A 54 -6.69 -10.41 -4.73
CA SER A 54 -7.59 -9.35 -5.23
C SER A 54 -7.71 -8.17 -4.27
N ILE A 55 -7.71 -8.44 -2.96
CA ILE A 55 -7.75 -7.41 -1.91
C ILE A 55 -6.46 -6.59 -1.96
N ILE A 56 -5.30 -7.24 -2.11
CA ILE A 56 -4.00 -6.57 -2.26
C ILE A 56 -4.04 -5.61 -3.46
N VAL A 57 -4.55 -6.07 -4.60
CA VAL A 57 -4.63 -5.25 -5.83
C VAL A 57 -5.50 -4.01 -5.61
N VAL A 58 -6.70 -4.17 -5.07
CA VAL A 58 -7.62 -3.03 -4.83
C VAL A 58 -7.00 -2.03 -3.85
N VAL A 59 -6.39 -2.52 -2.77
CA VAL A 59 -5.72 -1.65 -1.78
C VAL A 59 -4.52 -0.95 -2.41
N ALA A 60 -3.69 -1.65 -3.18
CA ALA A 60 -2.53 -1.07 -3.86
C ALA A 60 -2.96 0.07 -4.79
N LEU A 61 -4.00 -0.13 -5.61
CA LEU A 61 -4.52 0.90 -6.51
C LEU A 61 -5.09 2.11 -5.75
N PHE A 62 -5.84 1.87 -4.67
CA PHE A 62 -6.38 2.95 -3.85
C PHE A 62 -5.28 3.77 -3.18
N LEU A 63 -4.27 3.12 -2.61
CA LEU A 63 -3.13 3.80 -1.99
C LEU A 63 -2.27 4.53 -3.02
N GLU A 64 -2.05 3.94 -4.20
CA GLU A 64 -1.35 4.59 -5.31
C GLU A 64 -2.06 5.88 -5.72
N TYR A 65 -3.39 5.86 -5.84
CA TYR A 65 -4.17 7.07 -6.10
C TYR A 65 -3.94 8.16 -5.05
N LEU A 66 -3.94 7.81 -3.75
CA LEU A 66 -3.67 8.78 -2.68
C LEU A 66 -2.24 9.33 -2.71
N VAL A 67 -1.26 8.50 -3.08
CA VAL A 67 0.14 8.90 -3.25
C VAL A 67 0.29 9.85 -4.44
N GLN A 68 -0.29 9.50 -5.59
CA GLN A 68 -0.23 10.31 -6.81
C GLN A 68 -0.88 11.68 -6.62
N LYS A 69 -2.05 11.73 -5.99
CA LYS A 69 -2.71 13.00 -5.63
C LYS A 69 -1.81 13.93 -4.80
N ARG A 70 -0.96 13.38 -3.92
CA ARG A 70 0.02 14.17 -3.17
C ARG A 70 1.23 14.57 -4.00
N LEU A 71 1.72 13.68 -4.87
CA LEU A 71 2.81 14.00 -5.80
C LEU A 71 2.43 15.12 -6.77
N GLU A 72 1.18 15.14 -7.25
CA GLU A 72 0.64 16.22 -8.08
C GLU A 72 0.66 17.56 -7.34
N ALA A 73 0.23 17.62 -6.07
CA ALA A 73 0.32 18.83 -5.26
C ALA A 73 1.77 19.34 -5.12
N PHE A 74 2.74 18.44 -4.97
CA PHE A 74 4.17 18.82 -5.00
C PHE A 74 4.64 19.32 -6.37
N SER A 75 4.08 18.81 -7.46
CA SER A 75 4.42 19.21 -8.84
C SER A 75 3.85 20.58 -9.20
N ASN A 76 2.61 20.85 -8.77
CA ASN A 76 1.87 22.08 -9.03
C ASN A 76 2.40 23.30 -8.25
N GLY A 77 3.39 23.11 -7.37
CA GLY A 77 3.92 24.18 -6.53
C GLY A 77 2.98 24.61 -5.39
N GLU A 78 1.93 23.83 -5.11
CA GLU A 78 1.05 24.03 -3.95
C GLU A 78 1.81 23.84 -2.63
N VAL A 79 2.96 23.15 -2.69
CA VAL A 79 3.83 22.87 -1.56
C VAL A 79 5.11 23.68 -1.66
N PRO A 80 5.42 24.53 -0.67
CA PRO A 80 6.60 25.36 -0.78
C PRO A 80 7.91 24.55 -0.63
N PRO A 81 8.99 24.97 -1.31
CA PRO A 81 10.15 24.12 -1.62
C PRO A 81 11.20 24.03 -0.49
N TRP A 82 10.81 24.10 0.78
CA TRP A 82 11.74 23.93 1.89
C TRP A 82 12.25 22.47 1.99
N GLU A 83 13.33 22.24 2.74
CA GLU A 83 13.99 20.92 2.87
C GLU A 83 13.03 19.78 3.23
N ALA A 84 12.13 20.00 4.20
CA ALA A 84 11.13 19.00 4.56
C ALA A 84 10.18 18.65 3.39
N GLY A 85 9.78 19.63 2.58
CA GLY A 85 8.92 19.40 1.40
C GLY A 85 9.62 18.52 0.37
N ARG A 86 10.92 18.75 0.13
CA ARG A 86 11.74 17.89 -0.76
C ARG A 86 11.89 16.47 -0.23
N LEU A 87 12.12 16.31 1.07
CA LEU A 87 12.22 14.99 1.71
C LEU A 87 10.91 14.21 1.57
N TYR A 88 9.76 14.83 1.85
CA TYR A 88 8.47 14.18 1.70
C TYR A 88 8.13 13.89 0.24
N LYS A 89 8.47 14.76 -0.72
CA LYS A 89 8.33 14.45 -2.15
C LYS A 89 9.09 13.17 -2.53
N ALA A 90 10.36 13.07 -2.13
CA ALA A 90 11.16 11.87 -2.38
C ALA A 90 10.59 10.63 -1.68
N PHE A 91 10.04 10.78 -0.48
CA PHE A 91 9.37 9.69 0.23
C PHE A 91 8.10 9.21 -0.49
N TYR A 92 7.24 10.12 -0.95
CA TYR A 92 6.04 9.77 -1.72
C TYR A 92 6.39 9.14 -3.08
N GLN A 93 7.47 9.56 -3.73
CA GLN A 93 7.96 8.90 -4.95
C GLN A 93 8.35 7.43 -4.68
N LYS A 94 9.00 7.15 -3.55
CA LYS A 94 9.30 5.77 -3.13
C LYS A 94 8.02 5.00 -2.81
N LEU A 95 7.07 5.61 -2.10
CA LEU A 95 5.77 4.99 -1.82
C LEU A 95 5.01 4.61 -3.10
N ALA A 96 5.09 5.45 -4.15
CA ALA A 96 4.44 5.15 -5.43
C ALA A 96 5.01 3.85 -6.04
N VAL A 97 6.34 3.75 -6.11
CA VAL A 97 7.01 2.53 -6.59
C VAL A 97 6.62 1.32 -5.74
N VAL A 98 6.57 1.48 -4.42
CA VAL A 98 6.13 0.41 -3.51
C VAL A 98 4.69 -0.02 -3.80
N CYS A 99 3.75 0.91 -3.99
CA CYS A 99 2.35 0.56 -4.29
C CYS A 99 2.22 -0.18 -5.63
N VAL A 100 2.97 0.21 -6.65
CA VAL A 100 3.02 -0.52 -7.93
C VAL A 100 3.53 -1.94 -7.74
N ILE A 101 4.67 -2.12 -7.05
CA ILE A 101 5.21 -3.46 -6.74
C ILE A 101 4.19 -4.27 -5.95
N TYR A 102 3.52 -3.64 -4.98
CA TYR A 102 2.50 -4.27 -4.15
C TYR A 102 1.30 -4.76 -4.98
N GLY A 103 0.82 -3.96 -5.93
CA GLY A 103 -0.23 -4.34 -6.87
C GLY A 103 0.18 -5.48 -7.80
N LEU A 104 1.42 -5.47 -8.30
CA LEU A 104 1.96 -6.58 -9.09
C LEU A 104 2.01 -7.89 -8.29
N LEU A 105 2.51 -7.85 -7.05
CA LEU A 105 2.52 -9.01 -6.16
C LEU A 105 1.10 -9.50 -5.86
N GLY A 106 0.17 -8.59 -5.60
CA GLY A 106 -1.25 -8.92 -5.44
C GLY A 106 -1.85 -9.62 -6.65
N THR A 107 -1.49 -9.16 -7.85
CA THR A 107 -1.95 -9.74 -9.11
C THR A 107 -1.38 -11.15 -9.31
N MET A 108 -0.11 -11.36 -8.95
CA MET A 108 0.51 -12.69 -8.98
C MET A 108 -0.15 -13.66 -8.00
N VAL A 109 -0.42 -13.23 -6.76
CA VAL A 109 -1.16 -14.04 -5.77
C VAL A 109 -2.57 -14.32 -6.25
N TRP A 110 -3.23 -13.35 -6.89
CA TRP A 110 -4.58 -13.55 -7.40
C TRP A 110 -4.63 -14.53 -8.59
N GLY A 111 -3.65 -14.44 -9.49
CA GLY A 111 -3.58 -15.30 -10.67
C GLY A 111 -3.06 -16.71 -10.39
N TYR A 112 -2.11 -16.86 -9.46
CA TYR A 112 -1.33 -18.09 -9.25
C TYR A 112 -1.19 -18.49 -7.77
N GLY A 113 -2.00 -17.92 -6.89
CA GLY A 113 -1.90 -18.12 -5.45
C GLY A 113 -2.09 -19.58 -5.03
N ASP A 114 -2.91 -20.34 -5.73
CA ASP A 114 -3.09 -21.77 -5.52
C ASP A 114 -1.76 -22.54 -5.70
N LEU A 115 -1.03 -22.29 -6.78
CA LEU A 115 0.27 -22.89 -7.06
C LEU A 115 1.35 -22.45 -6.05
N ILE A 116 1.34 -21.17 -5.67
CA ILE A 116 2.26 -20.62 -4.67
C ILE A 116 2.00 -21.28 -3.32
N TYR A 117 0.73 -21.39 -2.92
CA TYR A 117 0.33 -21.99 -1.65
C TYR A 117 0.82 -23.44 -1.57
N LEU A 118 0.48 -24.26 -2.58
CA LEU A 118 0.86 -25.69 -2.62
C LEU A 118 2.36 -25.95 -2.62
N LYS A 119 3.18 -24.98 -3.10
CA LYS A 119 4.63 -25.13 -3.18
C LYS A 119 5.35 -24.70 -1.90
N PHE A 120 4.82 -23.72 -1.19
CA PHE A 120 5.52 -23.04 -0.08
C PHE A 120 4.86 -23.23 1.28
N THR A 121 3.72 -23.93 1.35
CA THR A 121 2.97 -24.23 2.58
C THR A 121 2.77 -25.74 2.69
#